data_AF-A0A961KFJ0-F1
#
_entry.id   AF-A0A961KFJ0-F1
#
_cell.length_a   1.000
_cell.length_b   1.000
_cell.length_c   1.000
_cell.angle_alpha   90.00
_cell.angle_beta   90.00
_cell.angle_gamma   90.00
#
_symmetry.space_group_name_H-M   'P 1'
#
loop_
_entity.id
_entity.type
_entity.pdbx_description
1 polymer ?
#
loop_
_entity_poly.entity_id
_entity_poly.type
_entity_poly.pdbx_seq_one_letter_code
_entity_poly.pdbx_strand_id
1 'polypeptide(L)'
;MGKDNVPFHTLSFPATLMGANFDGAEPWKLVDYIKSFNYLNYDGGQFSTSQGRGVFMDQALSILPADYWRWWLLSHAPESSDSEFTWENFQASVNKDLADVLGNLVSRVTKFCRSKFGEVVPEGGALGPREETLVADLTAKLRNYESLMESMEVRKSAAELRAIWVLGNEYLQEAAPWSTFKTDAAAAAAQVRLALNLIRLYAVVSQPFIPDAAQAMMAAMGSDDWSWPEDVQAALTLLPAGHAFATPEVLFAKITDEQREDWQTRFAGVRT
;
A
#
# COMPACT_ATOMS: atom_id res chain seq x y z
N MET A 1 4.96 -18.96 6.24
CA MET A 1 6.24 -19.71 6.16
C MET A 1 6.49 -20.16 4.71
N GLY A 2 7.70 -20.59 4.35
CA GLY A 2 7.94 -21.26 3.07
C GLY A 2 7.29 -22.65 3.01
N LYS A 3 6.91 -23.12 1.82
CA LYS A 3 6.24 -24.42 1.63
C LYS A 3 7.07 -25.62 2.10
N ASP A 4 8.38 -25.50 2.05
CA ASP A 4 9.37 -26.47 2.55
C ASP A 4 9.25 -26.73 4.06
N ASN A 5 8.77 -25.75 4.82
CA ASN A 5 8.64 -25.83 6.27
C ASN A 5 7.32 -26.46 6.75
N VAL A 6 6.36 -26.68 5.85
CA VAL A 6 5.02 -27.17 6.21
C VAL A 6 5.07 -28.50 6.98
N PRO A 7 5.81 -29.55 6.54
CA PRO A 7 5.82 -30.83 7.26
C PRO A 7 6.32 -30.72 8.70
N PHE A 8 7.27 -29.82 8.97
CA PHE A 8 7.79 -29.63 10.32
C PHE A 8 6.74 -29.00 11.25
N HIS A 9 5.89 -28.13 10.71
CA HIS A 9 4.88 -27.38 11.47
C HIS A 9 3.51 -28.07 11.50
N THR A 10 3.25 -29.04 10.63
CA THR A 10 2.01 -29.83 10.62
C THR A 10 2.16 -31.22 11.23
N LEU A 11 3.38 -31.76 11.28
CA LEU A 11 3.63 -33.12 11.77
C LEU A 11 4.61 -33.13 12.95
N SER A 12 5.88 -32.79 12.70
CA SER A 12 6.95 -33.01 13.69
C SER A 12 6.78 -32.20 14.96
N PHE A 13 6.52 -30.90 14.83
CA PHE A 13 6.34 -30.02 15.98
C PHE A 13 5.01 -30.28 16.71
N PRO A 14 3.85 -30.42 16.02
CA PRO A 14 2.61 -30.82 16.68
C PRO A 14 2.70 -32.15 17.42
N ALA A 15 3.35 -33.18 16.87
CA ALA A 15 3.54 -34.45 17.55
C ALA A 15 4.36 -34.30 18.85
N THR A 16 5.38 -33.45 18.82
CA THR A 16 6.18 -33.11 20.01
C THR A 16 5.33 -32.42 21.07
N LEU A 17 4.52 -31.43 20.67
CA LEU A 17 3.62 -30.72 21.59
C LEU A 17 2.54 -31.63 22.17
N MET A 18 1.94 -32.50 21.35
CA MET A 18 0.96 -33.48 21.82
C MET A 18 1.56 -34.47 22.82
N GLY A 19 2.80 -34.89 22.61
CA GLY A 19 3.53 -35.73 23.56
C GLY A 19 3.84 -35.01 24.87
N ALA A 20 4.24 -33.74 24.82
CA ALA A 20 4.46 -32.91 26.01
C ALA A 20 3.16 -32.62 26.78
N ASN A 21 2.05 -32.44 26.07
CA ASN A 21 0.73 -32.22 26.67
C ASN A 21 0.06 -33.53 27.16
N PHE A 22 0.70 -34.68 26.97
CA PHE A 22 0.14 -35.96 27.36
C PHE A 22 -0.20 -35.97 28.86
N ASP A 23 -1.38 -36.49 29.20
CA ASP A 23 -1.93 -36.50 30.56
C ASP A 23 -2.00 -35.11 31.24
N GLY A 24 -2.07 -34.04 30.45
CA GLY A 24 -2.15 -32.67 30.95
C GLY A 24 -0.84 -32.18 31.59
N ALA A 25 0.30 -32.80 31.28
CA ALA A 25 1.60 -32.41 31.83
C ALA A 25 1.98 -30.97 31.44
N GLU A 26 1.63 -30.54 30.22
CA GLU A 26 1.86 -29.19 29.72
C GLU A 26 0.63 -28.64 28.98
N PRO A 27 0.43 -27.30 28.96
CA PRO A 27 -0.69 -26.66 28.27
C PRO A 27 -0.29 -26.03 26.91
N TRP A 28 0.62 -26.65 26.15
CA TRP A 28 1.10 -26.03 24.91
C TRP A 28 0.01 -25.94 23.84
N LYS A 29 -0.14 -24.75 23.25
CA LYS A 29 -1.12 -24.51 22.19
C LYS A 29 -0.62 -25.01 20.83
N LEU A 30 -1.49 -25.70 20.09
CA LEU A 30 -1.27 -26.04 18.68
C LEU A 30 -1.63 -24.85 17.77
N VAL A 31 -1.04 -24.83 16.58
CA VAL A 31 -1.32 -23.82 15.57
C VAL A 31 -2.77 -23.91 15.07
N ASP A 32 -3.48 -22.78 15.02
CA ASP A 32 -4.87 -22.72 14.52
C ASP A 32 -4.93 -22.66 12.99
N TYR A 33 -4.00 -21.92 12.38
CA TYR A 33 -3.92 -21.74 10.93
C TYR A 33 -2.46 -21.67 10.45
N ILE A 34 -2.16 -22.32 9.34
CA ILE A 34 -0.85 -22.27 8.68
C ILE A 34 -1.00 -21.64 7.30
N LYS A 35 -0.39 -20.46 7.10
CA LYS A 35 -0.14 -19.90 5.76
C LYS A 35 1.25 -20.28 5.27
N SER A 36 1.31 -21.01 4.16
CA SER A 36 2.55 -21.25 3.43
C SER A 36 2.59 -20.49 2.11
N PHE A 37 3.77 -20.06 1.71
CA PHE A 37 4.02 -19.43 0.42
C PHE A 37 4.87 -20.34 -0.46
N ASN A 38 4.61 -20.27 -1.76
CA ASN A 38 5.42 -20.87 -2.80
C ASN A 38 6.73 -20.09 -2.99
N TYR A 39 7.57 -20.51 -3.93
CA TYR A 39 8.87 -19.86 -4.12
C TYR A 39 8.74 -18.54 -4.88
N LEU A 40 9.58 -17.58 -4.51
CA LEU A 40 9.89 -16.42 -5.34
C LEU A 40 11.19 -16.72 -6.10
N ASN A 41 11.10 -16.78 -7.41
CA ASN A 41 12.23 -16.92 -8.32
C ASN A 41 12.77 -15.54 -8.72
N TYR A 42 13.97 -15.51 -9.29
CA TYR A 42 14.69 -14.30 -9.68
C TYR A 42 15.22 -14.38 -11.11
N ASP A 43 14.67 -13.53 -11.97
CA ASP A 43 15.02 -13.25 -13.36
C ASP A 43 15.32 -14.49 -14.21
N GLY A 44 14.42 -15.49 -14.14
CA GLY A 44 14.52 -16.75 -14.88
C GLY A 44 15.36 -17.83 -14.19
N GLY A 45 15.59 -17.71 -12.88
CA GLY A 45 16.35 -18.67 -12.08
C GLY A 45 16.09 -18.55 -10.59
N GLN A 46 16.90 -19.22 -9.78
CA GLN A 46 16.81 -19.11 -8.31
C GLN A 46 17.75 -18.02 -7.78
N PHE A 47 17.42 -17.47 -6.62
CA PHE A 47 18.36 -16.68 -5.83
C PHE A 47 19.58 -17.54 -5.47
N SER A 48 20.79 -16.96 -5.56
CA SER A 48 22.04 -17.67 -5.25
C SER A 48 23.03 -16.74 -4.59
N THR A 49 23.25 -16.93 -3.27
CA THR A 49 24.22 -16.14 -2.51
C THR A 49 25.65 -16.38 -2.99
N SER A 50 26.00 -17.62 -3.33
CA SER A 50 27.34 -17.97 -3.79
C SER A 50 27.68 -17.38 -5.17
N GLN A 51 26.67 -17.21 -6.04
CA GLN A 51 26.84 -16.60 -7.36
C GLN A 51 26.51 -15.10 -7.37
N GLY A 52 26.12 -14.52 -6.23
CA GLY A 52 25.69 -13.12 -6.14
C GLY A 52 24.46 -12.80 -7.01
N ARG A 53 23.58 -13.79 -7.23
CA ARG A 53 22.38 -13.65 -8.06
C ARG A 53 21.18 -13.34 -7.18
N GLY A 54 20.55 -12.21 -7.43
CA GLY A 54 19.40 -11.73 -6.66
C GLY A 54 19.73 -10.54 -5.75
N VAL A 55 18.67 -9.91 -5.25
CA VAL A 55 18.77 -8.81 -4.28
C VAL A 55 18.61 -9.39 -2.88
N PHE A 56 19.61 -9.17 -2.03
CA PHE A 56 19.59 -9.57 -0.62
C PHE A 56 19.29 -8.37 0.28
N MET A 57 18.82 -8.63 1.50
CA MET A 57 18.30 -7.60 2.40
C MET A 57 19.34 -6.51 2.76
N ASP A 58 20.61 -6.90 2.90
CA ASP A 58 21.74 -5.99 3.14
C ASP A 58 22.00 -5.02 1.98
N GLN A 59 21.49 -5.32 0.78
CA GLN A 59 21.70 -4.56 -0.44
C GLN A 59 20.45 -3.77 -0.86
N ALA A 60 19.25 -4.31 -0.62
CA ALA A 60 17.98 -3.74 -1.08
C ALA A 60 17.78 -2.27 -0.66
N LEU A 61 18.08 -1.96 0.60
CA LEU A 61 17.90 -0.62 1.17
C LEU A 61 18.96 0.39 0.71
N SER A 62 20.05 -0.08 0.09
CA SER A 62 21.08 0.80 -0.48
C SER A 62 20.66 1.43 -1.81
N ILE A 63 19.65 0.87 -2.48
CA ILE A 63 19.19 1.32 -3.80
C ILE A 63 17.78 1.91 -3.77
N LEU A 64 16.90 1.43 -2.88
CA LEU A 64 15.53 1.91 -2.77
C LEU A 64 15.00 1.84 -1.33
N PRO A 65 14.10 2.77 -0.93
CA PRO A 65 13.41 2.70 0.36
C PRO A 65 12.60 1.40 0.54
N ALA A 66 12.37 1.03 1.80
CA ALA A 66 11.72 -0.24 2.16
C ALA A 66 10.33 -0.43 1.52
N ASP A 67 9.52 0.63 1.46
CA ASP A 67 8.13 0.57 0.96
C ASP A 67 8.03 0.14 -0.51
N TYR A 68 9.03 0.40 -1.33
CA TYR A 68 9.10 -0.06 -2.73
C TYR A 68 9.14 -1.60 -2.77
N TRP A 69 10.00 -2.19 -1.95
CA TRP A 69 10.16 -3.63 -1.82
C TRP A 69 8.94 -4.27 -1.17
N ARG A 70 8.45 -3.68 -0.07
CA ARG A 70 7.28 -4.19 0.66
C ARG A 70 6.07 -4.25 -0.26
N TRP A 71 5.76 -3.16 -0.96
CA TRP A 71 4.64 -3.11 -1.89
C TRP A 71 4.76 -4.19 -2.95
N TRP A 72 5.90 -4.28 -3.63
CA TRP A 72 6.05 -5.23 -4.73
C TRP A 72 5.98 -6.68 -4.24
N LEU A 73 6.70 -7.02 -3.17
CA LEU A 73 6.74 -8.38 -2.62
C LEU A 73 5.36 -8.84 -2.12
N LEU A 74 4.59 -7.95 -1.50
CA LEU A 74 3.25 -8.29 -1.00
C LEU A 74 2.21 -8.35 -2.12
N SER A 75 2.28 -7.43 -3.10
CA SER A 75 1.40 -7.45 -4.29
C SER A 75 1.70 -8.58 -5.28
N HIS A 76 2.87 -9.22 -5.14
CA HIS A 76 3.29 -10.36 -5.94
C HIS A 76 3.55 -11.61 -5.10
N ALA A 77 2.98 -11.68 -3.89
CA ALA A 77 3.23 -12.79 -2.98
C ALA A 77 2.87 -14.14 -3.64
N PRO A 78 3.76 -15.16 -3.59
CA PRO A 78 3.55 -16.45 -4.25
C PRO A 78 2.57 -17.33 -3.46
N GLU A 79 1.30 -16.92 -3.37
CA GLU A 79 0.28 -17.61 -2.58
C GLU A 79 -0.25 -18.87 -3.28
N SER A 80 -0.59 -18.76 -4.57
CA SER A 80 -1.18 -19.87 -5.34
C SER A 80 -0.16 -20.73 -6.07
N SER A 81 0.94 -20.12 -6.50
CA SER A 81 2.01 -20.73 -7.30
C SER A 81 3.30 -19.96 -7.06
N ASP A 82 4.42 -20.51 -7.53
CA ASP A 82 5.67 -19.77 -7.57
C ASP A 82 5.47 -18.44 -8.35
N SER A 83 6.20 -17.40 -7.96
CA SER A 83 6.19 -16.08 -8.61
C SER A 83 7.60 -15.72 -9.06
N GLU A 84 7.71 -14.87 -10.08
CA GLU A 84 8.99 -14.49 -10.68
C GLU A 84 9.25 -13.00 -10.43
N PHE A 85 10.40 -12.68 -9.87
CA PHE A 85 10.92 -11.32 -9.85
C PHE A 85 11.63 -11.02 -11.17
N THR A 86 11.18 -9.98 -11.88
CA THR A 86 11.94 -9.36 -12.97
C THR A 86 12.05 -7.86 -12.72
N TRP A 87 13.16 -7.25 -13.12
CA TRP A 87 13.38 -5.83 -12.92
C TRP A 87 12.40 -4.96 -13.70
N GLU A 88 11.98 -5.42 -14.87
CA GLU A 88 10.97 -4.77 -15.70
C GLU A 88 9.61 -4.75 -15.01
N ASN A 89 9.17 -5.89 -14.45
CA ASN A 89 7.90 -5.93 -13.71
C ASN A 89 7.98 -5.14 -12.39
N PHE A 90 9.12 -5.21 -11.70
CA PHE A 90 9.37 -4.42 -10.50
C PHE A 90 9.23 -2.92 -10.78
N GLN A 91 9.97 -2.40 -11.76
CA GLN A 91 9.91 -1.01 -12.16
C GLN A 91 8.50 -0.61 -12.59
N ALA A 92 7.87 -1.37 -13.48
CA ALA A 92 6.56 -1.04 -14.04
C ALA A 92 5.48 -0.99 -12.95
N SER A 93 5.43 -1.99 -12.07
CA SER A 93 4.45 -2.09 -11.00
C SER A 93 4.63 -0.99 -9.95
N VAL A 94 5.86 -0.76 -9.48
CA VAL A 94 6.14 0.25 -8.47
C VAL A 94 5.87 1.66 -9.01
N ASN A 95 6.34 1.98 -10.22
CA ASN A 95 6.08 3.29 -10.81
C ASN A 95 4.58 3.54 -11.02
N LYS A 96 3.86 2.54 -11.53
CA LYS A 96 2.43 2.67 -11.80
C LYS A 96 1.62 2.83 -10.52
N ASP A 97 1.89 2.04 -9.50
CA ASP A 97 1.02 1.97 -8.33
C ASP A 97 1.40 3.00 -7.27
N LEU A 98 2.69 3.10 -6.96
CA LEU A 98 3.16 4.00 -5.91
C LEU A 98 3.31 5.43 -6.44
N ALA A 99 4.02 5.63 -7.55
CA ALA A 99 4.27 6.98 -8.06
C ALA A 99 3.06 7.57 -8.80
N ASP A 100 2.48 6.83 -9.75
CA ASP A 100 1.46 7.37 -10.66
C ASP A 100 0.04 7.39 -10.09
N VAL A 101 -0.30 6.46 -9.18
CA VAL A 101 -1.62 6.40 -8.54
C VAL A 101 -1.60 7.11 -7.18
N LEU A 102 -0.85 6.59 -6.20
CA LEU A 102 -0.89 7.12 -4.84
C LEU A 102 -0.14 8.46 -4.70
N GLY A 103 1.14 8.49 -5.06
CA GLY A 103 2.00 9.66 -4.92
C GLY A 103 1.53 10.86 -5.74
N ASN A 104 1.05 10.61 -6.97
CA ASN A 104 0.49 11.63 -7.83
C ASN A 104 -0.78 12.28 -7.24
N LEU A 105 -1.68 11.49 -6.65
CA LEU A 105 -2.88 12.01 -6.00
C LEU A 105 -2.49 12.96 -4.85
N VAL A 106 -1.62 12.52 -3.94
CA VAL A 106 -1.17 13.33 -2.79
C VAL A 106 -0.54 14.64 -3.28
N SER A 107 0.39 14.56 -4.23
CA SER A 107 1.08 15.72 -4.79
C SER A 107 0.11 16.70 -5.48
N ARG A 108 -0.83 16.20 -6.30
CA ARG A 108 -1.78 17.05 -7.04
C ARG A 108 -2.72 17.78 -6.10
N VAL A 109 -3.32 17.07 -5.14
CA VAL A 109 -4.30 17.63 -4.21
C VAL A 109 -3.65 18.69 -3.31
N THR A 110 -2.54 18.35 -2.66
CA THR A 110 -1.87 19.26 -1.72
C THR A 110 -1.33 20.51 -2.42
N LYS A 111 -0.66 20.37 -3.57
CA LYS A 111 -0.15 21.51 -4.35
C LYS A 111 -1.27 22.39 -4.87
N PHE A 112 -2.36 21.80 -5.35
CA PHE A 112 -3.51 22.55 -5.84
C PHE A 112 -4.17 23.34 -4.70
N CYS A 113 -4.42 22.69 -3.56
CA CYS A 113 -4.98 23.34 -2.38
C CYS A 113 -4.10 24.52 -1.94
N ARG A 114 -2.79 24.27 -1.77
CA ARG A 114 -1.82 25.33 -1.43
C ARG A 114 -1.87 26.51 -2.39
N SER A 115 -1.96 26.24 -3.69
CA SER A 115 -1.98 27.31 -4.70
C SER A 115 -3.28 28.12 -4.75
N LYS A 116 -4.44 27.52 -4.42
CA LYS A 116 -5.75 28.13 -4.67
C LYS A 116 -6.52 28.51 -3.41
N PHE A 117 -6.29 27.79 -2.33
CA PHE A 117 -6.99 27.94 -1.06
C PHE A 117 -6.05 28.16 0.13
N GLY A 118 -4.74 28.02 -0.07
CA GLY A 118 -3.74 28.14 1.00
C GLY A 118 -3.42 26.80 1.67
N GLU A 119 -2.76 26.87 2.82
CA GLU A 119 -2.22 25.69 3.54
C GLU A 119 -3.17 25.14 4.61
N VAL A 120 -4.47 25.40 4.42
CA VAL A 120 -5.54 24.86 5.26
C VAL A 120 -6.59 24.15 4.41
N VAL A 121 -7.29 23.19 5.00
CA VAL A 121 -8.45 22.52 4.40
C VAL A 121 -9.51 23.60 4.09
N PRO A 122 -9.96 23.72 2.84
CA PRO A 122 -10.77 24.86 2.42
C PRO A 122 -12.22 24.77 2.93
N GLU A 123 -12.78 25.94 3.27
CA GLU A 123 -14.21 26.11 3.54
C GLU A 123 -15.03 26.27 2.26
N GLY A 124 -16.34 26.03 2.34
CA GLY A 124 -17.28 26.27 1.26
C GLY A 124 -17.67 25.02 0.47
N GLY A 125 -18.80 25.15 -0.22
CA GLY A 125 -19.45 24.08 -0.99
C GLY A 125 -20.00 22.95 -0.12
N ALA A 126 -20.83 22.12 -0.73
CA ALA A 126 -21.35 20.89 -0.15
C ALA A 126 -20.89 19.69 -0.98
N LEU A 127 -20.80 18.52 -0.34
CA LEU A 127 -20.63 17.26 -1.06
C LEU A 127 -21.93 16.98 -1.83
N GLY A 128 -21.80 16.38 -3.02
CA GLY A 128 -22.94 16.04 -3.86
C GLY A 128 -23.04 14.53 -4.11
N PRO A 129 -23.92 14.13 -5.04
CA PRO A 129 -24.17 12.72 -5.34
C PRO A 129 -22.92 11.94 -5.79
N ARG A 130 -21.95 12.61 -6.43
CA ARG A 130 -20.69 11.97 -6.83
C ARG A 130 -19.87 11.55 -5.60
N GLU A 131 -19.78 12.44 -4.62
CA GLU A 131 -19.05 12.17 -3.38
C GLU A 131 -19.76 11.11 -2.54
N GLU A 132 -21.09 11.08 -2.53
CA GLU A 132 -21.88 10.00 -1.91
C GLU A 132 -21.59 8.63 -2.56
N THR A 133 -21.56 8.56 -3.89
CA THR A 133 -21.16 7.34 -4.62
C THR A 133 -19.74 6.91 -4.27
N LEU A 134 -18.78 7.84 -4.23
CA LEU A 134 -17.40 7.53 -3.85
C LEU A 134 -17.33 6.94 -2.43
N VAL A 135 -18.07 7.49 -1.47
CA VAL A 135 -18.12 6.98 -0.09
C VAL A 135 -18.66 5.55 -0.08
N ALA A 136 -19.73 5.27 -0.83
CA ALA A 136 -20.32 3.94 -0.92
C ALA A 136 -19.33 2.92 -1.53
N ASP A 137 -18.67 3.29 -2.63
CA ASP A 137 -17.70 2.42 -3.30
C ASP A 137 -16.46 2.17 -2.43
N LEU A 138 -15.91 3.21 -1.78
CA LEU A 138 -14.81 3.08 -0.83
C LEU A 138 -15.19 2.18 0.35
N THR A 139 -16.42 2.31 0.86
CA THR A 139 -16.92 1.45 1.94
C THR A 139 -16.94 -0.01 1.49
N ALA A 140 -17.51 -0.31 0.32
CA ALA A 140 -17.57 -1.67 -0.20
C ALA A 140 -16.16 -2.27 -0.38
N LYS A 141 -15.23 -1.50 -0.96
CA LYS A 141 -13.85 -1.93 -1.15
C LYS A 141 -13.11 -2.16 0.16
N LEU A 142 -13.28 -1.26 1.14
CA LEU A 142 -12.65 -1.39 2.44
C LEU A 142 -13.12 -2.65 3.17
N ARG A 143 -14.44 -2.96 3.14
CA ARG A 143 -14.97 -4.18 3.76
C ARG A 143 -14.45 -5.44 3.05
N ASN A 144 -14.29 -5.41 1.73
CA ASN A 144 -13.65 -6.50 1.00
C ASN A 144 -12.18 -6.66 1.38
N TYR A 145 -11.44 -5.55 1.46
CA TYR A 145 -10.04 -5.53 1.86
C TYR A 145 -9.83 -6.12 3.27
N GLU A 146 -10.66 -5.76 4.23
CA GLU A 146 -10.64 -6.35 5.59
C GLU A 146 -10.89 -7.85 5.57
N SER A 147 -11.92 -8.31 4.87
CA SER A 147 -12.25 -9.73 4.73
C SER A 147 -11.08 -10.53 4.14
N LEU A 148 -10.38 -9.95 3.16
CA LEU A 148 -9.18 -10.55 2.56
C LEU A 148 -8.00 -10.57 3.54
N MET A 149 -7.79 -9.50 4.32
CA MET A 149 -6.73 -9.46 5.34
C MET A 149 -6.99 -10.47 6.48
N GLU A 150 -8.22 -10.56 6.97
CA GLU A 150 -8.64 -11.54 7.98
C GLU A 150 -8.43 -12.98 7.50
N SER A 151 -8.70 -13.22 6.21
CA SER A 151 -8.46 -14.50 5.55
C SER A 151 -6.98 -14.73 5.18
N MET A 152 -6.08 -13.81 5.52
CA MET A 152 -4.66 -13.83 5.17
C MET A 152 -4.41 -13.98 3.65
N GLU A 153 -5.26 -13.40 2.81
CA GLU A 153 -5.11 -13.36 1.35
C GLU A 153 -4.30 -12.12 0.96
N VAL A 154 -2.98 -12.19 1.11
CA VAL A 154 -2.06 -11.02 1.04
C VAL A 154 -2.09 -10.36 -0.34
N ARG A 155 -1.98 -11.16 -1.41
CA ARG A 155 -1.91 -10.62 -2.78
C ARG A 155 -3.23 -9.96 -3.19
N LYS A 156 -4.36 -10.55 -2.81
CA LYS A 156 -5.69 -9.99 -3.07
C LYS A 156 -5.93 -8.74 -2.23
N SER A 157 -5.47 -8.72 -0.98
CA SER A 157 -5.54 -7.54 -0.11
C SER A 157 -4.78 -6.36 -0.74
N ALA A 158 -3.57 -6.58 -1.27
CA ALA A 158 -2.82 -5.55 -2.00
C ALA A 158 -3.59 -5.04 -3.24
N ALA A 159 -4.20 -5.94 -4.00
CA ALA A 159 -4.99 -5.57 -5.17
C ALA A 159 -6.22 -4.72 -4.81
N GLU A 160 -6.92 -5.05 -3.72
CA GLU A 160 -8.06 -4.26 -3.25
C GLU A 160 -7.62 -2.89 -2.70
N LEU A 161 -6.52 -2.84 -1.95
CA LEU A 161 -5.91 -1.59 -1.50
C LEU A 161 -5.53 -0.68 -2.67
N ARG A 162 -4.94 -1.24 -3.73
CA ARG A 162 -4.67 -0.50 -4.96
C ARG A 162 -5.96 0.02 -5.60
N ALA A 163 -7.02 -0.79 -5.62
CA ALA A 163 -8.31 -0.40 -6.18
C ALA A 163 -8.96 0.74 -5.38
N ILE A 164 -8.79 0.77 -4.06
CA ILE A 164 -9.17 1.91 -3.21
C ILE A 164 -8.46 3.18 -3.67
N TRP A 165 -7.14 3.14 -3.90
CA TRP A 165 -6.39 4.31 -4.38
C TRP A 165 -6.85 4.81 -5.76
N VAL A 166 -7.20 3.86 -6.65
CA VAL A 166 -7.71 4.17 -8.00
C VAL A 166 -9.04 4.92 -7.94
N LEU A 167 -9.98 4.54 -7.08
CA LEU A 167 -11.27 5.23 -6.95
C LEU A 167 -11.10 6.73 -6.67
N GLY A 168 -10.17 7.12 -5.79
CA GLY A 168 -9.89 8.53 -5.54
C GLY A 168 -9.30 9.27 -6.74
N ASN A 169 -8.49 8.59 -7.56
CA ASN A 169 -7.95 9.17 -8.78
C ASN A 169 -9.04 9.36 -9.84
N GLU A 170 -9.92 8.38 -10.01
CA GLU A 170 -11.10 8.46 -10.89
C GLU A 170 -12.03 9.59 -10.45
N TYR A 171 -12.32 9.68 -9.14
CA TYR A 171 -13.05 10.79 -8.56
C TYR A 171 -12.42 12.14 -8.91
N LEU A 172 -11.12 12.33 -8.68
CA LEU A 172 -10.44 13.59 -8.98
C LEU A 172 -10.49 13.92 -10.47
N GLN A 173 -10.39 12.92 -11.34
CA GLN A 173 -10.49 13.11 -12.78
C GLN A 173 -11.87 13.61 -13.21
N GLU A 174 -12.94 13.06 -12.62
CA GLU A 174 -14.32 13.45 -12.91
C GLU A 174 -14.74 14.76 -12.23
N ALA A 175 -14.35 14.95 -10.97
CA ALA A 175 -14.58 16.17 -10.18
C ALA A 175 -13.81 17.35 -10.75
N ALA A 176 -12.61 17.09 -11.27
CA ALA A 176 -11.72 18.05 -11.90
C ALA A 176 -11.67 19.40 -11.15
N PRO A 177 -11.27 19.43 -9.87
CA PRO A 177 -11.31 20.65 -9.04
C PRO A 177 -10.55 21.83 -9.64
N TRP A 178 -9.50 21.57 -10.42
CA TRP A 178 -8.75 22.58 -11.18
C TRP A 178 -9.56 23.27 -12.28
N SER A 179 -10.53 22.58 -12.86
CA SER A 179 -11.47 23.14 -13.83
C SER A 179 -12.64 23.78 -13.10
N THR A 180 -13.23 23.08 -12.13
CA THR A 180 -14.37 23.54 -11.32
C THR A 180 -14.07 24.88 -10.65
N PHE A 181 -12.84 25.08 -10.14
CA PHE A 181 -12.44 26.33 -9.49
C PHE A 181 -12.62 27.58 -10.36
N LYS A 182 -12.53 27.44 -11.69
CA LYS A 182 -12.67 28.58 -12.62
C LYS A 182 -14.12 29.07 -12.72
N THR A 183 -15.09 28.22 -12.40
CA THR A 183 -16.53 28.51 -12.56
C THR A 183 -17.27 28.54 -11.22
N ASP A 184 -16.85 27.69 -10.27
CA ASP A 184 -17.43 27.55 -8.95
C ASP A 184 -16.32 27.19 -7.94
N ALA A 185 -15.76 28.23 -7.31
CA ALA A 185 -14.70 28.07 -6.31
C ALA A 185 -15.19 27.34 -5.05
N ALA A 186 -16.47 27.46 -4.69
CA ALA A 186 -17.03 26.81 -3.51
C ALA A 186 -17.19 25.30 -3.73
N ALA A 187 -17.65 24.87 -4.90
CA ALA A 187 -17.68 23.45 -5.25
C ALA A 187 -16.28 22.85 -5.31
N ALA A 188 -15.31 23.56 -5.91
CA ALA A 188 -13.92 23.10 -5.93
C ALA A 188 -13.31 22.98 -4.52
N ALA A 189 -13.69 23.87 -3.59
CA ALA A 189 -13.29 23.76 -2.19
C ALA A 189 -13.81 22.47 -1.54
N ALA A 190 -15.08 22.11 -1.74
CA ALA A 190 -15.63 20.86 -1.22
C ALA A 190 -14.91 19.62 -1.78
N GLN A 191 -14.61 19.61 -3.09
CA GLN A 191 -13.89 18.52 -3.75
C GLN A 191 -12.47 18.35 -3.19
N VAL A 192 -11.75 19.46 -2.99
CA VAL A 192 -10.39 19.45 -2.43
C VAL A 192 -10.40 19.05 -0.96
N ARG A 193 -11.37 19.52 -0.17
CA ARG A 193 -11.55 19.13 1.23
C ARG A 193 -11.75 17.62 1.39
N LEU A 194 -12.59 17.03 0.52
CA LEU A 194 -12.76 15.58 0.49
C LEU A 194 -11.46 14.87 0.10
N ALA A 195 -10.77 15.36 -0.92
CA ALA A 195 -9.53 14.75 -1.40
C ALA A 195 -8.38 14.81 -0.36
N LEU A 196 -8.31 15.86 0.47
CA LEU A 196 -7.36 15.92 1.59
C LEU A 196 -7.70 14.88 2.67
N ASN A 197 -8.97 14.74 3.03
CA ASN A 197 -9.40 13.68 3.94
C ASN A 197 -9.14 12.28 3.38
N LEU A 198 -9.25 12.10 2.06
CA LEU A 198 -8.95 10.86 1.38
C LEU A 198 -7.47 10.46 1.51
N ILE A 199 -6.54 11.44 1.51
CA ILE A 199 -5.11 11.18 1.76
C ILE A 199 -4.89 10.59 3.15
N ARG A 200 -5.59 11.12 4.18
CA ARG A 200 -5.53 10.55 5.53
C ARG A 200 -6.07 9.12 5.54
N LEU A 201 -7.25 8.89 4.93
CA LEU A 201 -7.82 7.55 4.83
C LEU A 201 -6.84 6.57 4.18
N TYR A 202 -6.22 6.97 3.06
CA TYR A 202 -5.21 6.17 2.38
C TYR A 202 -4.01 5.87 3.26
N ALA A 203 -3.54 6.84 4.04
CA ALA A 203 -2.46 6.62 4.98
C ALA A 203 -2.76 5.50 5.97
N VAL A 204 -3.93 5.53 6.61
CA VAL A 204 -4.36 4.52 7.58
C VAL A 204 -4.45 3.13 6.94
N VAL A 205 -5.18 2.99 5.83
CA VAL A 205 -5.42 1.67 5.22
C VAL A 205 -4.18 1.08 4.55
N SER A 206 -3.20 1.93 4.20
CA SER A 206 -1.95 1.50 3.55
C SER A 206 -0.84 1.13 4.52
N GLN A 207 -0.98 1.46 5.82
CA GLN A 207 0.04 1.20 6.84
C GLN A 207 0.56 -0.25 6.86
N PRO A 208 -0.28 -1.30 6.69
CA PRO A 208 0.22 -2.68 6.67
C PRO A 208 1.19 -2.98 5.51
N PHE A 209 1.08 -2.23 4.41
CA PHE A 209 1.86 -2.46 3.18
C PHE A 209 3.04 -1.49 3.06
N ILE A 210 2.80 -0.19 3.27
CA ILE A 210 3.76 0.90 3.02
C ILE A 210 3.81 1.86 4.24
N PRO A 211 4.34 1.40 5.39
CA PRO A 211 4.29 2.15 6.65
C PRO A 211 5.00 3.50 6.61
N ASP A 212 6.12 3.65 5.88
CA ASP A 212 6.88 4.90 5.85
C ASP A 212 6.11 5.98 5.06
N ALA A 213 5.54 5.60 3.91
CA ALA A 213 4.69 6.48 3.12
C ALA A 213 3.37 6.81 3.81
N ALA A 214 2.79 5.84 4.54
CA ALA A 214 1.65 6.08 5.41
C ALA A 214 1.97 7.16 6.46
N GLN A 215 3.11 7.04 7.14
CA GLN A 215 3.55 8.02 8.12
C GLN A 215 3.76 9.41 7.49
N ALA A 216 4.37 9.46 6.30
CA ALA A 216 4.58 10.71 5.56
C ALA A 216 3.25 11.38 5.16
N MET A 217 2.25 10.60 4.74
CA MET A 217 0.90 11.12 4.44
C MET A 217 0.20 11.63 5.70
N MET A 218 0.26 10.92 6.83
CA MET A 218 -0.32 11.38 8.10
C MET A 218 0.33 12.67 8.58
N ALA A 219 1.66 12.75 8.53
CA ALA A 219 2.41 13.97 8.86
C ALA A 219 2.03 15.13 7.94
N ALA A 220 1.89 14.88 6.63
CA ALA A 220 1.43 15.89 5.68
C ALA A 220 0.01 16.37 5.98
N MET A 221 -0.89 15.48 6.39
CA MET A 221 -2.26 15.82 6.78
C MET A 221 -2.36 16.40 8.19
N GLY A 222 -1.25 16.54 8.93
CA GLY A 222 -1.26 17.07 10.29
C GLY A 222 -2.13 16.25 11.23
N SER A 223 -2.19 14.93 11.05
CA SER A 223 -3.03 14.02 11.81
C SER A 223 -2.19 12.95 12.50
N ASP A 224 -2.53 12.64 13.75
CA ASP A 224 -1.98 11.56 14.57
C ASP A 224 -3.03 10.47 14.87
N ASP A 225 -4.27 10.68 14.42
CA ASP A 225 -5.36 9.72 14.56
C ASP A 225 -5.20 8.60 13.53
N TRP A 226 -4.76 7.43 13.98
CA TRP A 226 -4.63 6.22 13.17
C TRP A 226 -5.87 5.31 13.24
N SER A 227 -6.99 5.79 13.78
CA SER A 227 -8.20 5.00 13.91
C SER A 227 -8.62 4.40 12.57
N TRP A 228 -8.85 3.09 12.59
CA TRP A 228 -9.30 2.36 11.42
C TRP A 228 -10.68 2.89 10.97
N PRO A 229 -10.91 3.13 9.66
CA PRO A 229 -12.14 3.76 9.18
C PRO A 229 -13.34 2.80 9.18
N GLU A 230 -13.89 2.51 10.37
CA GLU A 230 -15.14 1.73 10.51
C GLU A 230 -16.31 2.42 9.80
N ASP A 231 -16.39 3.74 9.91
CA ASP A 231 -17.28 4.61 9.14
C ASP A 231 -16.45 5.45 8.15
N VAL A 232 -16.55 5.12 6.86
CA VAL A 232 -15.82 5.82 5.79
C VAL A 232 -16.32 7.26 5.61
N GLN A 233 -17.62 7.53 5.80
CA GLN A 233 -18.18 8.88 5.71
C GLN A 233 -17.58 9.75 6.81
N ALA A 234 -17.54 9.25 8.05
CA ALA A 234 -16.92 9.96 9.17
C ALA A 234 -15.42 10.18 8.93
N ALA A 235 -14.70 9.15 8.48
CA ALA A 235 -13.28 9.24 8.16
C ALA A 235 -12.97 10.29 7.07
N LEU A 236 -13.88 10.49 6.11
CA LEU A 236 -13.75 11.46 5.03
C LEU A 236 -14.11 12.90 5.43
N THR A 237 -14.48 13.13 6.68
CA THR A 237 -14.78 14.47 7.25
C THR A 237 -13.95 14.82 8.49
N LEU A 238 -13.00 13.95 8.85
CA LEU A 238 -12.24 14.08 10.09
C LEU A 238 -11.33 15.32 10.14
N LEU A 239 -10.79 15.74 8.99
CA LEU A 239 -10.05 16.98 8.86
C LEU A 239 -11.05 18.10 8.53
N PRO A 240 -11.48 18.92 9.52
CA PRO A 240 -12.45 19.97 9.29
C PRO A 240 -11.87 21.10 8.45
N ALA A 241 -12.73 21.96 7.94
CA ALA A 241 -12.27 23.18 7.29
C ALA A 241 -11.45 24.06 8.27
N GLY A 242 -10.41 24.71 7.77
CA GLY A 242 -9.43 25.44 8.57
C GLY A 242 -8.32 24.57 9.17
N HIS A 243 -8.43 23.23 9.13
CA HIS A 243 -7.34 22.33 9.55
C HIS A 243 -6.09 22.53 8.69
N ALA A 244 -4.92 22.63 9.32
CA ALA A 244 -3.66 22.86 8.61
C ALA A 244 -3.15 21.57 7.95
N PHE A 245 -2.56 21.68 6.76
CA PHE A 245 -1.85 20.58 6.12
C PHE A 245 -0.54 21.08 5.50
N ALA A 246 0.39 20.16 5.27
CA ALA A 246 1.63 20.42 4.54
C ALA A 246 1.59 19.77 3.16
N THR A 247 2.31 20.37 2.21
CA THR A 247 2.60 19.72 0.92
C THR A 247 3.86 18.88 1.10
N PRO A 248 3.77 17.53 1.09
CA PRO A 248 4.96 16.69 1.24
C PRO A 248 5.87 16.82 0.02
N GLU A 249 7.13 16.45 0.20
CA GLU A 249 8.01 16.15 -0.92
C GLU A 249 7.46 14.96 -1.75
N VAL A 250 8.12 14.65 -2.86
CA VAL A 250 7.69 13.54 -3.72
C VAL A 250 7.73 12.24 -2.92
N LEU A 251 6.56 11.66 -2.62
CA LEU A 251 6.46 10.43 -1.82
C LEU A 251 7.19 9.25 -2.46
N PHE A 252 7.08 9.13 -3.78
CA PHE A 252 7.71 8.06 -4.54
C PHE A 252 8.37 8.62 -5.80
N ALA A 253 9.71 8.64 -5.82
CA ALA A 253 10.47 8.85 -7.04
C ALA A 253 10.29 7.64 -7.98
N LYS A 254 10.11 7.92 -9.28
CA LYS A 254 10.06 6.85 -10.29
C LYS A 254 11.43 6.21 -10.45
N ILE A 255 11.43 4.89 -10.58
CA ILE A 255 12.59 4.10 -11.00
C ILE A 255 12.82 4.34 -12.50
N THR A 256 13.98 4.89 -12.85
CA THR A 256 14.35 5.14 -14.25
C THR A 256 14.81 3.88 -14.96
N ASP A 257 14.81 3.87 -16.29
CA ASP A 257 15.34 2.75 -17.07
C ASP A 257 16.84 2.54 -16.82
N GLU A 258 17.59 3.63 -16.68
CA GLU A 258 19.02 3.59 -16.33
C GLU A 258 19.26 2.90 -14.97
N GLN A 259 18.47 3.26 -13.94
CA GLN A 259 18.54 2.59 -12.64
C GLN A 259 18.18 1.12 -12.74
N ARG A 260 17.11 0.79 -13.46
CA ARG A 260 16.69 -0.60 -13.68
C ARG A 260 17.81 -1.42 -14.33
N GLU A 261 18.41 -0.90 -15.41
CA GLU A 261 19.46 -1.59 -16.17
C GLU A 261 20.75 -1.77 -15.36
N ASP A 262 21.14 -0.75 -14.59
CA ASP A 262 22.26 -0.84 -13.65
C ASP A 262 22.02 -1.95 -12.62
N TRP A 263 20.85 -1.95 -11.96
CA TRP A 263 20.52 -2.96 -10.95
C TRP A 263 20.40 -4.35 -11.54
N GLN A 264 19.75 -4.51 -12.69
CA GLN A 264 19.67 -5.79 -13.38
C GLN A 264 21.04 -6.37 -13.66
N THR A 265 21.99 -5.54 -14.12
CA THR A 265 23.37 -5.95 -14.32
C THR A 265 24.06 -6.29 -13.00
N ARG A 266 23.94 -5.41 -11.99
CA ARG A 266 24.58 -5.54 -10.67
C ARG A 266 24.17 -6.81 -9.93
N PHE A 267 22.91 -7.23 -10.07
CA PHE A 267 22.33 -8.36 -9.35
C PHE A 267 22.06 -9.59 -10.24
N ALA A 268 22.59 -9.64 -11.46
CA ALA A 268 22.45 -10.79 -12.36
C ALA A 268 23.18 -12.05 -11.86
N GLY A 269 24.21 -11.85 -11.04
CA GLY A 269 25.18 -12.85 -10.61
C GLY A 269 26.26 -13.13 -11.63
N VAL A 270 27.24 -13.95 -11.25
CA VAL A 270 28.31 -14.39 -12.16
C VAL A 270 27.78 -15.52 -13.03
N ARG A 271 27.70 -15.32 -14.34
CA ARG A 271 27.53 -16.41 -15.32
C ARG A 271 28.83 -17.22 -15.35
N THR A 272 28.92 -18.27 -14.54
CA THR A 272 29.95 -19.32 -14.69
C THR A 272 29.59 -20.27 -15.80
#